data_AF-A0A7Y0KBL1-F1
#
_entry.id   AF-A0A7Y0KBL1-F1
#
_cell.length_a   1.000
_cell.length_b   1.000
_cell.length_c   1.000
_cell.angle_alpha   90.00
_cell.angle_beta   90.00
_cell.angle_gamma   90.00
#
_symmetry.space_group_name_H-M   'P 1'
#
loop_
_entity.id
_entity.type
_entity.pdbx_description
1 polymer ?
#
loop_
_entity_poly.entity_id
_entity_poly.type
_entity_poly.pdbx_seq_one_letter_code
_entity_poly.pdbx_strand_id
1 'polypeptide(L)'
;MSSTHIYDQYRSQVKPVLTSKIEEFQLLGYDTIKEDELWEYLTNKKWKKPSEDRRISELVQDILHVKVAEYMNYATIEAYKTADFFSVLSEEEKKELLK
;
A
#
# COMPACT_ATOMS: atom_id res chain seq x y z
N MET A 1 2.67 5.31 -14.85
CA MET A 1 3.99 4.81 -14.42
C MET A 1 4.11 5.10 -12.94
N SER A 2 3.99 4.09 -12.09
CA SER A 2 4.10 4.27 -10.64
C SER A 2 5.49 4.81 -10.32
N SER A 3 5.56 6.02 -9.76
CA SER A 3 6.82 6.61 -9.29
C SER A 3 7.52 5.60 -8.39
N THR A 4 8.71 5.13 -8.79
CA THR A 4 9.51 4.19 -8.00
C THR A 4 9.82 4.83 -6.65
N HIS A 5 9.32 4.22 -5.57
CA HIS A 5 9.54 4.70 -4.21
C HIS A 5 10.96 4.32 -3.79
N ILE A 6 11.69 5.19 -3.08
CA ILE A 6 13.10 4.92 -2.75
C ILE A 6 13.29 3.65 -1.90
N TYR A 7 12.24 3.18 -1.22
CA TYR A 7 12.27 1.94 -0.44
C TYR A 7 11.95 0.68 -1.24
N ASP A 8 11.59 0.78 -2.53
CA ASP A 8 11.37 -0.39 -3.40
C ASP A 8 12.62 -1.28 -3.48
N GLN A 9 13.83 -0.70 -3.34
CA GLN A 9 15.09 -1.45 -3.25
C GLN A 9 15.17 -2.40 -2.05
N TYR A 10 14.42 -2.13 -0.97
CA TYR A 10 14.38 -2.97 0.23
C TYR A 10 13.25 -3.99 0.21
N ARG A 11 12.35 -3.93 -0.77
CA ARG A 11 11.13 -4.75 -0.83
C ARG A 11 11.41 -6.24 -0.74
N SER A 12 12.42 -6.72 -1.46
CA SER A 12 12.81 -8.13 -1.42
C SER A 12 13.38 -8.54 -0.05
N GLN A 13 14.04 -7.64 0.68
CA GLN A 13 14.65 -7.94 1.98
C GLN A 13 13.59 -7.98 3.10
N VAL A 14 12.58 -7.11 3.03
CA VAL A 14 11.49 -7.07 4.02
C VAL A 14 10.33 -8.01 3.69
N LYS A 15 10.39 -8.72 2.56
CA LYS A 15 9.34 -9.66 2.12
C LYS A 15 8.88 -10.64 3.20
N PRO A 16 9.77 -11.32 3.97
CA PRO A 16 9.32 -12.23 5.02
C PRO A 16 8.45 -11.54 6.09
N VAL A 17 8.73 -10.26 6.36
CA VAL A 17 7.98 -9.44 7.34
C VAL A 17 6.63 -9.03 6.77
N LEU A 18 6.58 -8.67 5.48
CA LEU A 18 5.32 -8.38 4.79
C LEU A 18 4.42 -9.62 4.76
N THR A 19 4.95 -10.78 4.38
CA THR A 19 4.20 -12.04 4.37
C THR A 19 3.65 -12.36 5.76
N SER A 20 4.47 -12.26 6.81
CA SER A 20 4.01 -12.46 8.20
C SER A 20 2.91 -11.49 8.62
N LYS A 21 2.96 -10.22 8.18
CA LYS A 21 1.90 -9.23 8.45
C LYS A 21 0.60 -9.54 7.69
N ILE A 22 0.69 -10.06 6.46
CA ILE A 22 -0.50 -10.50 5.70
C ILE A 22 -1.15 -11.71 6.37
N GLU A 23 -0.36 -12.69 6.82
CA GLU A 23 -0.86 -13.84 7.59
C GLU A 23 -1.56 -13.39 8.88
N GLU A 24 -1.01 -12.39 9.58
CA GLU A 24 -1.68 -11.78 10.74
C GLU A 24 -3.04 -11.18 10.38
N PHE A 25 -3.15 -10.46 9.25
CA PHE A 25 -4.42 -9.92 8.78
C PHE A 25 -5.43 -11.00 8.43
N GLN A 26 -4.98 -12.08 7.77
CA GLN A 26 -5.81 -13.26 7.48
C GLN A 26 -6.35 -13.89 8.77
N LEU A 27 -5.50 -14.08 9.78
CA LEU A 27 -5.93 -14.60 11.09
C LEU A 27 -6.98 -13.71 11.79
N LEU A 28 -7.01 -12.42 11.48
CA LEU A 28 -8.01 -11.46 11.96
C LEU A 28 -9.28 -11.41 11.08
N GLY A 29 -9.38 -12.25 10.04
CA GLY A 29 -10.52 -12.33 9.13
C GLY A 29 -10.46 -11.40 7.91
N TYR A 30 -9.27 -10.87 7.58
CA TYR A 30 -9.04 -9.97 6.44
C TYR A 30 -8.31 -10.68 5.29
N ASP A 31 -8.89 -11.78 4.79
CA ASP A 31 -8.23 -12.69 3.85
C ASP A 31 -7.97 -12.11 2.46
N THR A 32 -8.62 -10.99 2.13
CA THR A 32 -8.56 -10.36 0.81
C THR A 32 -7.38 -9.41 0.65
N ILE A 33 -6.72 -9.00 1.74
CA ILE A 33 -5.62 -8.03 1.70
C ILE A 33 -4.37 -8.70 1.12
N LYS A 34 -3.81 -8.10 0.07
CA LYS A 34 -2.60 -8.59 -0.61
C LYS A 34 -1.35 -7.84 -0.16
N GLU A 35 -0.21 -8.50 -0.32
CA GLU A 35 1.12 -7.93 -0.04
C GLU A 35 1.39 -6.64 -0.84
N ASP A 36 0.97 -6.59 -2.11
CA ASP A 36 1.11 -5.40 -2.96
C ASP A 36 0.30 -4.21 -2.42
N GLU A 37 -0.93 -4.45 -1.94
CA GLU A 37 -1.80 -3.39 -1.40
C GLU A 37 -1.25 -2.86 -0.06
N LEU A 38 -0.70 -3.75 0.78
CA LEU A 38 0.00 -3.35 2.00
C LEU A 38 1.23 -2.50 1.67
N TRP A 39 2.01 -2.90 0.65
CA TRP A 39 3.17 -2.12 0.19
C TRP A 39 2.75 -0.74 -0.29
N GLU A 40 1.69 -0.66 -1.07
CA GLU A 40 1.13 0.61 -1.56
C GLU A 40 0.69 1.52 -0.40
N TYR A 41 -0.01 0.98 0.60
CA TYR A 41 -0.35 1.74 1.81
C TYR A 41 0.91 2.27 2.51
N LEU A 42 1.95 1.45 2.63
CA LEU A 42 3.20 1.85 3.27
C LEU A 42 3.87 2.99 2.49
N THR A 43 4.00 2.90 1.17
CA THR A 43 4.66 3.93 0.36
C THR A 43 3.82 5.21 0.26
N ASN A 44 2.50 5.11 0.08
CA ASN A 44 1.65 6.25 -0.23
C ASN A 44 1.15 6.99 1.02
N LYS A 45 1.00 6.29 2.15
CA LYS A 45 0.52 6.88 3.41
C LYS A 45 1.60 6.92 4.48
N LYS A 46 2.19 5.78 4.85
CA LYS A 46 3.10 5.71 6.01
C LYS A 46 4.47 6.33 5.73
N TRP A 47 4.97 6.19 4.50
CA TRP A 47 6.29 6.62 4.04
C TRP A 47 6.22 7.74 2.99
N LYS A 48 5.10 8.49 2.95
CA LYS A 48 4.85 9.57 2.00
C LYS A 48 6.00 10.60 1.87
N LYS A 49 6.80 10.77 2.93
CA LYS A 49 8.01 11.58 2.94
C LYS A 49 9.19 10.67 3.30
N PRO A 50 9.80 9.98 2.32
CA PRO A 50 10.85 9.03 2.61
C PRO A 50 12.19 9.76 2.84
N SER A 51 13.12 9.08 3.51
CA SER A 51 14.47 9.58 3.83
C SER A 51 15.50 8.51 3.50
N GLU A 52 16.62 8.90 2.89
CA GLU A 52 17.72 7.98 2.56
C GLU A 52 18.45 7.46 3.81
N ASP A 53 18.40 8.19 4.93
CA ASP A 53 19.04 7.80 6.19
C ASP A 53 18.30 6.71 6.95
N ARG A 54 17.10 6.35 6.49
CA ARG A 54 16.25 5.39 7.20
C ARG A 54 16.83 3.97 7.08
N ARG A 55 16.94 3.29 8.22
CA ARG A 55 17.47 1.92 8.31
C ARG A 55 16.40 0.90 7.95
N ILE A 56 16.82 -0.23 7.39
CA ILE A 56 15.91 -1.35 7.10
C ILE A 56 15.17 -1.85 8.36
N SER A 57 15.81 -1.81 9.53
CA SER A 57 15.18 -2.17 10.80
C SER A 57 13.98 -1.29 11.14
N GLU A 58 14.01 -0.01 10.75
CA GLU A 58 12.89 0.92 10.95
C GLU A 58 11.75 0.61 9.97
N LEU A 59 12.06 0.19 8.73
CA LEU A 59 11.04 -0.30 7.79
C LEU A 59 10.36 -1.57 8.30
N VAL A 60 11.15 -2.52 8.82
CA VAL A 60 10.63 -3.73 9.46
C VAL A 60 9.72 -3.38 10.63
N GLN A 61 10.15 -2.47 11.50
CA GLN A 61 9.35 -2.01 12.63
C GLN A 61 8.04 -1.38 12.14
N ASP A 62 8.09 -0.52 11.12
CA ASP A 62 6.90 0.12 10.55
C ASP A 62 5.90 -0.90 10.01
N ILE A 63 6.38 -1.93 9.30
CA ILE A 63 5.55 -3.03 8.77
C ILE A 63 4.88 -3.77 9.93
N LEU A 64 5.64 -4.18 10.95
CA LEU A 64 5.10 -4.93 12.09
C LEU A 64 4.10 -4.12 12.93
N HIS A 65 4.23 -2.79 12.95
CA HIS A 65 3.32 -1.90 13.68
C HIS A 65 2.07 -1.49 12.89
N VAL A 66 1.90 -1.94 11.64
CA VAL A 66 0.67 -1.64 10.90
C VAL A 66 -0.53 -2.28 11.61
N LYS A 67 -1.51 -1.44 11.95
CA LYS A 67 -2.79 -1.87 12.48
C LYS A 67 -3.78 -2.05 11.33
N VAL A 68 -4.48 -3.17 11.29
CA VAL A 68 -5.45 -3.46 10.23
C VAL A 68 -6.52 -2.37 10.11
N ALA A 69 -6.99 -1.80 11.23
CA ALA A 69 -7.95 -0.69 11.21
C ALA A 69 -7.42 0.57 10.49
N GLU A 70 -6.11 0.85 10.59
CA GLU A 70 -5.50 2.00 9.93
C GLU A 70 -5.36 1.80 8.42
N TYR A 71 -5.02 0.56 8.03
CA TYR A 71 -5.02 0.12 6.64
C TYR A 71 -6.43 0.20 6.04
N MET A 72 -7.44 -0.35 6.71
CA MET A 72 -8.83 -0.35 6.21
C MET A 72 -9.36 1.07 6.01
N ASN A 73 -9.06 1.99 6.93
CA ASN A 73 -9.42 3.40 6.75
C ASN A 73 -8.75 4.00 5.50
N TYR A 74 -7.45 3.71 5.28
CA TYR A 74 -6.77 4.14 4.06
C TYR A 74 -7.42 3.56 2.80
N ALA A 75 -7.58 2.24 2.74
CA ALA A 75 -8.16 1.55 1.59
C ALA A 75 -9.57 2.07 1.26
N THR A 76 -10.37 2.37 2.27
CA THR A 76 -11.72 2.95 2.11
C THR A 76 -11.64 4.35 1.48
N ILE A 77 -10.77 5.22 1.99
CA ILE A 77 -10.58 6.58 1.45
C ILE A 77 -10.08 6.53 0.00
N GLU A 78 -9.11 5.67 -0.31
CA GLU A 78 -8.59 5.54 -1.67
C GLU A 78 -9.67 5.02 -2.63
N ALA A 79 -10.48 4.03 -2.23
CA ALA A 79 -11.59 3.56 -3.04
C ALA A 79 -12.59 4.67 -3.39
N TYR A 80 -12.91 5.56 -2.44
CA TYR A 80 -13.76 6.73 -2.70
C TYR A 80 -13.10 7.73 -3.65
N LYS A 81 -11.80 8.02 -3.51
CA LYS A 81 -11.09 8.93 -4.44
C LYS A 81 -11.07 8.37 -5.86
N THR A 82 -10.84 7.07 -6.00
CA THR A 82 -10.87 6.40 -7.29
C THR A 82 -12.27 6.46 -7.91
N ALA A 83 -13.31 6.17 -7.12
CA ALA A 83 -14.69 6.26 -7.59
C ALA A 83 -15.08 7.69 -8.03
N ASP A 84 -14.69 8.70 -7.24
CA ASP A 84 -14.91 10.11 -7.55
C ASP A 84 -14.17 10.50 -8.84
N PHE A 85 -12.90 10.10 -8.98
CA PHE A 85 -12.11 10.33 -10.20
C PHE A 85 -12.78 9.72 -11.44
N PHE A 86 -13.22 8.46 -11.39
CA PHE A 86 -13.93 7.84 -12.50
C PHE A 86 -15.28 8.48 -12.80
N SER A 87 -15.94 9.10 -11.83
CA SER A 87 -17.23 9.78 -12.05
C SER A 87 -17.09 11.08 -12.87
N VAL A 88 -15.91 11.71 -12.84
CA VAL A 88 -15.62 12.97 -13.54
C VAL A 88 -15.14 12.76 -14.98
N LEU A 89 -14.61 11.57 -15.30
CA LEU A 89 -14.08 11.25 -16.63
C LEU A 89 -15.19 10.92 -17.66
N SER A 90 -14.97 11.34 -18.91
CA SER A 90 -15.76 10.91 -20.07
C SER A 90 -15.52 9.44 -20.42
N GLU A 91 -16.44 8.84 -21.20
CA GLU A 91 -16.36 7.43 -21.59
C GLU A 91 -15.12 7.11 -22.45
N GLU A 92 -14.68 8.07 -23.28
CA GLU A 92 -13.43 7.97 -24.02
C GLU A 92 -12.19 7.96 -23.09
N GLU A 93 -12.14 8.85 -22.10
CA GLU A 93 -11.02 8.91 -21.13
C GLU A 93 -10.94 7.64 -20.26
N LYS A 94 -12.09 7.08 -19.86
CA LYS A 94 -12.14 5.79 -19.14
C LYS A 94 -11.57 4.64 -19.96
N LYS A 95 -11.88 4.60 -21.27
CA LYS A 95 -11.41 3.55 -22.18
C LYS A 95 -9.91 3.62 -22.47
N GLU A 96 -9.31 4.81 -22.41
CA GLU A 96 -7.86 4.95 -22.56
C GLU A 96 -7.09 4.44 -21.34
N LEU A 97 -7.63 4.59 -20.12
CA LEU A 97 -6.99 4.12 -18.89
C LEU A 97 -7.00 2.60 -18.70
N LEU A 98 -7.88 1.88 -19.40
CA LEU A 98 -8.08 0.43 -19.29
C LEU A 98 -7.38 -0.38 -20.40
N LYS A 99 -6.62 0.28 -21.28
CA LYS A 99 -5.81 -0.33 -22.36
C LYS A 99 -4.36 -0.47 -21.95
#